data_AF-A0A352RK47-F1
#
_entry.id   AF-A0A352RK47-F1
#
_cell.length_a   1.000
_cell.length_b   1.000
_cell.length_c   1.000
_cell.angle_alpha   90.00
_cell.angle_beta   90.00
_cell.angle_gamma   90.00
#
_symmetry.space_group_name_H-M   'P 1'
#
loop_
_entity.id
_entity.type
_entity.pdbx_description
1 polymer ?
#
loop_
_entity_poly.entity_id
_entity_poly.type
_entity_poly.pdbx_seq_one_letter_code
_entity_poly.pdbx_strand_id
1 'polypeptide(L)'
;MQRIPRLLLIFDGMGDRPIVELGDKTPLQSANLPVMDQLALEGQCGVADPVRSGTVATTVMGTLAILGYDPHRFSIARGLIEAIGCGMKIMPGDVAFRGNWATLDDEGMIVDRRAGRIREGTKELSSSLCGLKIDDVSLYVGSGTEHRVALVIRGSGLGDCLSGSDPGDHFLSGKKPRHPEVLKKMTKKVCELQNICTCLNLRQEKF
;
A
#
# COMPACT_ATOMS: atom_id res chain seq x y z
N MET A 1 -17.69 -27.72 25.19
CA MET A 1 -16.88 -27.97 23.97
C MET A 1 -15.58 -27.22 24.07
N GLN A 2 -14.45 -27.94 23.97
CA GLN A 2 -13.14 -27.32 23.84
C GLN A 2 -13.06 -26.62 22.47
N ARG A 3 -12.63 -25.36 22.44
CA ARG A 3 -12.41 -24.66 21.16
C ARG A 3 -11.14 -25.20 20.52
N ILE A 4 -11.24 -25.56 19.24
CA ILE A 4 -10.08 -25.94 18.44
C ILE A 4 -9.44 -24.65 17.90
N PRO A 5 -8.14 -24.40 18.16
CA PRO A 5 -7.42 -23.28 17.54
C PRO A 5 -7.46 -23.38 16.02
N ARG A 6 -7.61 -22.25 15.33
CA ARG A 6 -7.55 -22.19 13.87
C ARG A 6 -6.36 -21.34 13.46
N LEU A 7 -5.58 -21.83 12.51
CA LEU A 7 -4.47 -21.13 11.90
C LEU A 7 -4.79 -20.92 10.42
N LEU A 8 -4.66 -19.68 9.95
CA LEU A 8 -4.76 -19.31 8.54
C LEU A 8 -3.38 -18.82 8.09
N LEU A 9 -2.82 -19.49 7.09
CA LEU A 9 -1.54 -19.14 6.48
C LEU A 9 -1.80 -18.57 5.08
N ILE A 10 -1.32 -17.37 4.81
CA ILE A 10 -1.43 -16.70 3.51
C ILE A 10 -0.03 -16.53 2.96
N PHE A 11 0.22 -17.10 1.78
CA PHE A 11 1.45 -16.90 1.03
C PHE A 11 1.19 -15.85 -0.05
N ASP A 12 1.68 -14.62 0.19
CA ASP A 12 1.46 -13.50 -0.73
C ASP A 12 2.09 -13.79 -2.09
N GLY A 13 1.33 -13.58 -3.18
CA GLY A 13 1.78 -13.84 -4.54
C GLY A 13 2.06 -15.31 -4.90
N MET A 14 1.52 -16.29 -4.16
CA MET A 14 1.80 -17.71 -4.39
C MET A 14 1.31 -18.26 -5.74
N GLY A 15 0.22 -17.71 -6.28
CA GLY A 15 -0.32 -18.12 -7.57
C GLY A 15 0.50 -17.56 -8.73
N ASP A 16 0.87 -18.41 -9.68
CA ASP A 16 1.68 -18.02 -10.84
C ASP A 16 1.26 -18.80 -12.11
N ARG A 17 1.84 -18.42 -13.24
CA ARG A 17 1.68 -19.08 -14.54
C ARG A 17 2.83 -20.08 -14.76
N PRO A 18 2.65 -21.05 -15.67
CA PRO A 18 3.74 -21.89 -16.17
C PRO A 18 4.90 -21.05 -16.72
N ILE A 19 6.12 -21.45 -16.37
CA ILE A 19 7.38 -20.79 -16.78
C ILE A 19 8.22 -21.78 -17.58
N VAL A 20 8.65 -21.37 -18.79
CA VAL A 20 9.39 -22.24 -19.73
C VAL A 20 10.70 -22.73 -19.12
N GLU A 21 11.42 -21.86 -18.42
CA GLU A 21 12.68 -22.16 -17.73
C GLU A 21 12.53 -23.16 -16.59
N LEU A 22 11.30 -23.37 -16.09
CA LEU A 22 10.96 -24.38 -15.09
C LEU A 22 10.38 -25.66 -15.72
N GLY A 23 10.52 -25.83 -17.04
CA GLY A 23 9.92 -26.95 -17.77
C GLY A 23 8.40 -26.88 -17.81
N ASP A 24 7.85 -25.69 -18.09
CA ASP A 24 6.41 -25.39 -18.15
C ASP A 24 5.66 -25.67 -16.83
N LYS A 25 6.36 -25.52 -15.70
CA LYS A 25 5.80 -25.58 -14.34
C LYS A 25 5.64 -24.19 -13.75
N THR A 26 4.75 -24.04 -12.77
CA THR A 26 4.74 -22.85 -11.90
C THR A 26 5.90 -22.93 -10.88
N PRO A 27 6.34 -21.81 -10.27
CA PRO A 27 7.32 -21.84 -9.18
C PRO A 27 6.91 -22.77 -8.03
N LEU A 28 5.61 -22.79 -7.68
CA LEU A 28 5.07 -23.66 -6.65
C LEU A 28 5.23 -25.15 -7.01
N GLN A 29 4.97 -25.52 -8.26
CA GLN A 29 5.14 -26.90 -8.75
C GLN A 29 6.61 -27.32 -8.88
N SER A 30 7.51 -26.36 -9.12
CA SER A 30 8.94 -26.63 -9.25
C SER A 30 9.67 -26.70 -7.90
N ALA A 31 9.09 -26.15 -6.84
CA ALA A 31 9.70 -26.10 -5.52
C ALA A 31 9.61 -27.45 -4.80
N ASN A 32 10.66 -27.80 -4.04
CA ASN A 32 10.65 -28.97 -3.15
C ASN A 32 10.00 -28.60 -1.81
N LEU A 33 8.72 -28.95 -1.63
CA LEU A 33 7.89 -28.53 -0.49
C LEU A 33 7.24 -29.72 0.24
N PRO A 34 8.02 -30.66 0.81
CA PRO A 34 7.51 -31.92 1.33
C PRO A 34 6.46 -31.76 2.43
N VAL A 35 6.56 -30.70 3.24
CA VAL A 35 5.58 -30.39 4.30
C VAL A 35 4.26 -29.90 3.71
N MET A 36 4.30 -29.08 2.66
CA MET A 36 3.09 -28.59 1.99
C MET A 36 2.41 -29.73 1.23
N ASP A 37 3.20 -30.59 0.59
CA ASP A 37 2.71 -31.80 -0.10
C ASP A 37 2.02 -32.74 0.89
N GLN A 38 2.61 -32.95 2.07
CA GLN A 38 1.99 -33.76 3.13
C GLN A 38 0.69 -33.15 3.64
N LEU A 39 0.64 -31.83 3.88
CA LEU A 39 -0.59 -31.14 4.28
C LEU A 39 -1.69 -31.24 3.21
N ALA A 40 -1.32 -31.20 1.93
CA ALA A 40 -2.25 -31.38 0.82
C ALA A 40 -2.80 -32.81 0.74
N LEU A 41 -1.95 -33.82 1.00
CA LEU A 41 -2.33 -35.24 1.02
C LEU A 41 -3.23 -35.61 2.21
N GLU A 42 -2.94 -35.07 3.39
CA GLU A 42 -3.69 -35.36 4.63
C GLU A 42 -4.93 -34.46 4.80
N GLY A 43 -5.01 -33.38 4.03
CA GLY A 43 -6.04 -32.35 4.12
C GLY A 43 -7.04 -32.35 2.97
N GLN A 44 -7.57 -31.16 2.68
CA GLN A 44 -8.45 -30.91 1.53
C GLN A 44 -7.88 -29.77 0.71
N CYS A 45 -7.84 -29.98 -0.60
CA CYS A 45 -7.38 -28.99 -1.57
C CYS A 45 -8.56 -28.44 -2.38
N GLY A 46 -8.40 -27.21 -2.87
CA GLY A 46 -9.37 -26.53 -3.72
C GLY A 46 -8.76 -25.34 -4.42
N VAL A 47 -9.54 -24.73 -5.30
CA VAL A 47 -9.19 -23.47 -5.97
C VAL A 47 -10.09 -22.37 -5.41
N ALA A 48 -9.53 -21.20 -5.18
CA ALA A 48 -10.27 -20.04 -4.72
C ALA A 48 -9.98 -18.86 -5.66
N ASP A 49 -11.04 -18.20 -6.10
CA ASP A 49 -10.99 -16.83 -6.64
C ASP A 49 -11.27 -15.89 -5.47
N PRO A 50 -10.26 -15.23 -4.86
CA PRO A 50 -10.47 -14.49 -3.61
C PRO A 50 -11.55 -13.40 -3.75
N VAL A 51 -11.58 -12.70 -4.89
CA VAL A 51 -12.56 -11.63 -5.13
C VAL A 51 -13.69 -12.13 -6.01
N ARG A 52 -13.37 -12.50 -7.26
CA ARG A 52 -14.24 -13.17 -8.23
C ARG A 52 -13.38 -13.62 -9.41
N SER A 53 -13.89 -14.54 -10.20
CA SER A 53 -13.22 -14.98 -11.43
C SER A 53 -12.85 -13.81 -12.34
N GLY A 54 -11.62 -13.82 -12.85
CA GLY A 54 -11.08 -12.79 -13.73
C GLY A 54 -10.76 -11.45 -13.07
N THR A 55 -10.86 -11.32 -11.74
CA THR A 55 -10.49 -10.08 -11.03
C THR A 55 -9.17 -10.25 -10.31
N VAL A 56 -8.20 -9.39 -10.65
CA VAL A 56 -6.93 -9.32 -9.93
C VAL A 56 -7.19 -8.82 -8.52
N ALA A 57 -6.93 -9.67 -7.53
CA ALA A 57 -7.05 -9.30 -6.13
C ALA A 57 -5.90 -8.36 -5.75
N THR A 58 -6.23 -7.14 -5.35
CA THR A 58 -5.27 -6.28 -4.65
C THR A 58 -5.09 -6.82 -3.22
N THR A 59 -3.98 -6.49 -2.54
CA THR A 59 -3.77 -6.88 -1.13
C THR A 59 -4.99 -6.57 -0.26
N VAL A 60 -5.59 -5.38 -0.43
CA VAL A 60 -6.76 -4.98 0.36
C VAL A 60 -7.98 -5.85 0.04
N MET A 61 -8.32 -6.02 -1.24
CA MET A 61 -9.51 -6.79 -1.63
C MET A 61 -9.34 -8.28 -1.30
N GLY A 62 -8.15 -8.84 -1.54
CA GLY A 62 -7.83 -10.23 -1.21
C GLY A 62 -7.90 -10.49 0.29
N THR A 63 -7.30 -9.62 1.12
CA THR A 63 -7.38 -9.76 2.58
C THR A 63 -8.81 -9.64 3.09
N LEU A 64 -9.59 -8.66 2.61
CA LEU A 64 -11.01 -8.54 2.99
C LEU A 64 -11.79 -9.81 2.69
N ALA A 65 -11.63 -10.35 1.48
CA ALA A 65 -12.37 -11.54 1.08
C ALA A 65 -11.97 -12.78 1.88
N ILE A 66 -10.67 -12.98 2.13
CA ILE A 66 -10.16 -14.08 2.96
C ILE A 66 -10.70 -13.99 4.40
N LEU A 67 -10.88 -12.77 4.92
CA LEU A 67 -11.47 -12.52 6.24
C LEU A 67 -13.01 -12.58 6.26
N GLY A 68 -13.66 -12.86 5.12
CA GLY A 68 -15.10 -13.05 4.99
C GLY A 68 -15.91 -11.77 4.72
N TYR A 69 -15.25 -10.66 4.37
CA TYR A 69 -15.92 -9.43 3.95
C TYR A 69 -16.10 -9.39 2.43
N ASP A 70 -17.22 -8.84 1.96
CA ASP A 70 -17.43 -8.58 0.54
C ASP A 70 -16.57 -7.37 0.08
N PRO A 71 -15.52 -7.59 -0.74
CA PRO A 71 -14.59 -6.51 -1.14
C PRO A 71 -15.20 -5.51 -2.12
N HIS A 72 -16.40 -5.77 -2.67
CA HIS A 72 -17.13 -4.82 -3.51
C HIS A 72 -18.06 -3.93 -2.69
N ARG A 73 -18.54 -4.42 -1.54
CA ARG A 73 -19.35 -3.63 -0.60
C ARG A 73 -18.50 -2.83 0.38
N PHE A 74 -17.38 -3.39 0.81
CA PHE A 74 -16.46 -2.75 1.75
C PHE A 74 -15.21 -2.33 1.00
N SER A 75 -14.95 -1.02 1.00
CA SER A 75 -13.70 -0.45 0.51
C SER A 75 -12.96 0.15 1.70
N ILE A 76 -11.69 -0.23 1.86
CA ILE A 76 -10.79 0.39 2.84
C ILE A 76 -9.69 1.08 2.05
N ALA A 77 -9.53 2.38 2.28
CA ALA A 77 -8.45 3.13 1.66
C ALA A 77 -7.09 2.60 2.17
N ARG A 78 -6.19 2.27 1.25
CA ARG A 78 -4.86 1.70 1.61
C ARG A 78 -4.07 2.62 2.54
N GLY A 79 -4.17 3.94 2.36
CA GLY A 79 -3.51 4.90 3.25
C GLY A 79 -3.94 4.77 4.73
N LEU A 80 -5.19 4.39 5.00
CA LEU A 80 -5.66 4.12 6.37
C LEU A 80 -5.01 2.85 6.94
N ILE A 81 -4.94 1.78 6.15
CA ILE A 81 -4.31 0.51 6.55
C ILE A 81 -2.85 0.74 6.92
N GLU A 82 -2.13 1.49 6.09
CA GLU A 82 -0.70 1.78 6.29
C GLU A 82 -0.45 2.65 7.51
N ALA A 83 -1.28 3.68 7.72
CA ALA A 83 -1.19 4.53 8.90
C ALA A 83 -1.47 3.74 10.19
N ILE A 84 -2.51 2.90 10.20
CA ILE A 84 -2.80 2.01 11.34
C ILE A 84 -1.66 1.01 11.55
N GLY A 85 -1.12 0.45 10.47
CA GLY A 85 0.03 -0.46 10.51
C GLY A 85 1.29 0.19 11.08
N CYS A 86 1.47 1.50 10.90
CA CYS A 86 2.53 2.29 11.51
C CYS A 86 2.20 2.72 12.96
N GLY A 87 1.10 2.25 13.56
CA GLY A 87 0.68 2.58 14.92
C GLY A 87 0.06 3.97 15.07
N MET A 88 -0.35 4.61 13.96
CA MET A 88 -0.91 5.96 13.99
C MET A 88 -2.39 5.93 14.39
N LYS A 89 -2.80 6.91 15.21
CA LYS A 89 -4.21 7.11 15.56
C LYS A 89 -4.92 7.90 14.47
N ILE A 90 -5.94 7.29 13.87
CA ILE A 90 -6.82 7.92 12.88
C ILE A 90 -8.05 8.53 13.57
N MET A 91 -8.43 9.73 13.15
CA MET A 91 -9.62 10.45 13.62
C MET A 91 -10.59 10.70 12.45
N PRO A 92 -11.90 10.85 12.72
CA PRO A 92 -12.85 11.26 11.69
C PRO A 92 -12.42 12.56 11.01
N GLY A 93 -12.42 12.57 9.68
CA GLY A 93 -11.98 13.71 8.86
C GLY A 93 -10.49 13.71 8.48
N ASP A 94 -9.67 12.81 9.05
CA ASP A 94 -8.30 12.63 8.60
C ASP A 94 -8.25 12.08 7.16
N VAL A 95 -7.26 12.51 6.39
CA VAL A 95 -6.92 11.91 5.10
C VAL A 95 -5.57 11.23 5.22
N ALA A 96 -5.54 9.92 4.98
CA ALA A 96 -4.35 9.09 5.15
C ALA A 96 -3.79 8.61 3.81
N PHE A 97 -2.47 8.63 3.70
CA PHE A 97 -1.71 8.38 2.49
C PHE A 97 -0.68 7.29 2.74
N ARG A 98 -0.59 6.33 1.81
CA ARG A 98 0.60 5.50 1.65
C ARG A 98 1.59 6.23 0.76
N GLY A 99 2.85 6.22 1.14
CA GLY A 99 3.95 6.75 0.35
C GLY A 99 5.21 5.88 0.46
N ASN A 100 6.25 6.33 -0.24
CA ASN A 100 7.58 5.74 -0.25
C ASN A 100 8.62 6.85 -0.05
N TRP A 101 9.70 6.56 0.67
CA TRP A 101 10.95 7.28 0.54
C TRP A 101 11.60 6.92 -0.80
N ALA A 102 11.95 7.93 -1.58
CA ALA A 102 12.55 7.79 -2.89
C ALA A 102 13.79 8.69 -3.00
N THR A 103 14.73 8.30 -3.85
CA THR A 103 15.90 9.09 -4.19
C THR A 103 15.64 9.87 -5.48
N LEU A 104 15.88 11.18 -5.43
CA LEU A 104 15.81 12.06 -6.59
C LEU A 104 17.22 12.48 -7.02
N ASP A 105 17.42 12.77 -8.31
CA ASP A 105 18.59 13.48 -8.81
C ASP A 105 18.43 15.01 -8.68
N ASP A 106 19.46 15.76 -9.09
CA ASP A 106 19.51 17.22 -8.99
C ASP A 106 18.44 17.90 -9.88
N GLU A 107 17.95 17.21 -10.92
CA GLU A 107 16.87 17.63 -11.80
C GLU A 107 15.46 17.26 -11.28
N GLY A 108 15.38 16.59 -10.13
CA GLY A 108 14.16 16.15 -9.47
C GLY A 108 13.51 14.92 -10.11
N MET A 109 14.26 14.13 -10.88
CA MET A 109 13.82 12.86 -11.43
C MET A 109 14.01 11.75 -10.41
N ILE A 110 13.11 10.78 -10.40
CA ILE A 110 13.26 9.62 -9.52
C ILE A 110 14.38 8.73 -10.06
N VAL A 111 15.43 8.55 -9.25
CA VAL A 111 16.54 7.62 -9.51
C VAL A 111 16.22 6.25 -8.90
N ASP A 112 15.61 6.23 -7.72
CA ASP A 112 15.14 5.00 -7.07
C ASP A 112 13.85 5.28 -6.27
N ARG A 113 12.74 4.67 -6.71
CA ARG A 113 11.41 4.80 -6.05
C ARG A 113 11.35 4.23 -4.63
N ARG A 114 12.34 3.43 -4.24
CA ARG A 114 12.41 2.75 -2.94
C ARG A 114 13.65 3.15 -2.16
N ALA A 115 14.45 4.10 -2.65
CA ALA A 115 15.68 4.56 -2.01
C ALA A 115 16.55 3.38 -1.51
N GLY A 116 16.84 2.39 -2.36
CA GLY A 116 17.64 1.22 -2.00
C GLY A 116 17.02 0.33 -0.92
N ARG A 117 15.72 0.46 -0.65
CA ARG A 117 15.03 -0.13 0.52
C ARG A 117 15.71 0.24 1.84
N ILE A 118 16.01 1.53 2.03
CA ILE A 118 16.58 2.05 3.28
C ILE A 118 15.85 1.51 4.52
N ARG A 119 16.61 1.15 5.55
CA ARG A 119 16.09 0.69 6.85
C ARG A 119 16.50 1.57 8.02
N GLU A 120 17.62 2.28 7.86
CA GLU A 120 18.17 3.20 8.85
C GLU A 120 17.74 4.64 8.50
N GLY A 121 17.58 5.49 9.50
CA GLY A 121 17.24 6.91 9.29
C GLY A 121 15.77 7.20 8.97
N THR A 122 14.94 6.18 8.69
CA THR A 122 13.54 6.37 8.26
C THR A 122 12.65 6.97 9.36
N LYS A 123 12.96 6.67 10.63
CA LYS A 123 12.27 7.25 11.79
C LYS A 123 12.61 8.72 11.94
N GLU A 124 13.87 9.09 11.83
CA GLU A 124 14.37 10.45 11.89
C GLU A 124 13.77 11.30 10.76
N LEU A 125 13.75 10.76 9.53
CA LEU A 125 13.07 11.38 8.40
C LEU A 125 11.58 11.61 8.68
N SER A 126 10.89 10.59 9.21
CA SER A 126 9.46 10.71 9.52
C SER A 126 9.21 11.74 10.63
N SER A 127 10.01 11.72 11.69
CA SER A 127 9.96 12.68 12.79
C SER A 127 10.24 14.11 12.35
N SER A 128 11.11 14.33 11.36
CA SER A 128 11.40 15.67 10.83
C SER A 128 10.21 16.34 10.15
N LEU A 129 9.26 15.54 9.64
CA LEU A 129 8.04 16.00 8.97
C LEU A 129 6.80 15.95 9.88
N CYS A 130 6.83 15.11 10.91
CA CYS A 130 5.72 14.92 11.82
C CYS A 130 5.52 16.17 12.69
N GLY A 131 4.28 16.63 12.81
CA GLY A 131 3.90 17.83 13.56
C GLY A 131 4.01 19.15 12.78
N LEU A 132 4.51 19.11 11.53
CA LEU A 132 4.48 20.27 10.65
C LEU A 132 3.04 20.76 10.46
N LYS A 133 2.86 22.07 10.54
CA LYS A 133 1.60 22.75 10.28
C LYS A 133 1.71 23.53 8.99
N ILE A 134 0.77 23.30 8.08
CA ILE A 134 0.62 24.08 6.86
C ILE A 134 -0.81 24.60 6.89
N ASP A 135 -0.93 25.93 6.94
CA ASP A 135 -2.21 26.61 7.21
C ASP A 135 -2.89 26.09 8.48
N ASP A 136 -4.09 25.54 8.36
CA ASP A 136 -4.92 24.99 9.44
C ASP A 136 -4.87 23.46 9.54
N VAL A 137 -3.94 22.80 8.83
CA VAL A 137 -3.79 21.35 8.88
C VAL A 137 -2.44 20.94 9.48
N SER A 138 -2.43 19.77 10.12
CA SER A 138 -1.24 19.17 10.74
C SER A 138 -0.89 17.85 10.06
N LEU A 139 0.39 17.63 9.87
CA LEU A 139 0.94 16.42 9.26
C LEU A 139 1.40 15.47 10.37
N TYR A 140 1.07 14.19 10.21
CA TYR A 140 1.61 13.12 11.04
C TYR A 140 2.23 12.09 10.11
N VAL A 141 3.46 11.66 10.41
CA VAL A 141 4.21 10.76 9.53
C VAL A 141 4.66 9.55 10.33
N GLY A 142 4.31 8.36 9.84
CA GLY A 142 4.68 7.08 10.42
C GLY A 142 5.65 6.33 9.52
N SER A 143 6.70 5.74 10.09
CA SER A 143 7.64 4.89 9.37
C SER A 143 7.13 3.46 9.28
N GLY A 144 7.06 2.93 8.07
CA GLY A 144 6.78 1.52 7.82
C GLY A 144 8.06 0.69 7.65
N THR A 145 7.90 -0.53 7.14
CA THR A 145 9.02 -1.42 6.82
C THR A 145 9.80 -0.91 5.61
N GLU A 146 11.11 -0.76 5.77
CA GLU A 146 12.03 -0.21 4.76
C GLU A 146 11.63 1.22 4.34
N HIS A 147 11.55 1.47 3.03
CA HIS A 147 11.20 2.73 2.40
C HIS A 147 9.74 3.16 2.59
N ARG A 148 8.87 2.33 3.18
CA ARG A 148 7.44 2.62 3.28
C ARG A 148 7.19 3.72 4.31
N VAL A 149 6.28 4.63 4.00
CA VAL A 149 5.87 5.71 4.90
C VAL A 149 4.36 5.90 4.83
N ALA A 150 3.74 6.18 5.98
CA ALA A 150 2.36 6.61 6.07
C ALA A 150 2.29 8.09 6.44
N LEU A 151 1.42 8.85 5.78
CA LEU A 151 1.17 10.26 6.07
C LEU A 151 -0.31 10.42 6.42
N VAL A 152 -0.60 11.03 7.55
CA VAL A 152 -1.95 11.45 7.94
C VAL A 152 -1.99 12.96 7.97
N ILE A 153 -2.89 13.54 7.20
CA ILE A 153 -3.16 14.97 7.23
C ILE A 153 -4.46 15.17 8.00
N ARG A 154 -4.37 15.99 9.06
CA ARG A 154 -5.48 16.27 9.97
C ARG A 154 -5.85 17.74 9.92
N GLY A 155 -7.12 18.00 9.68
CA GLY A 155 -7.69 19.34 9.61
C GLY A 155 -9.17 19.29 9.27
N SER A 156 -9.85 20.42 9.39
CA SER A 156 -11.28 20.50 9.09
C SER A 156 -11.54 20.54 7.58
N GLY A 157 -12.61 19.90 7.14
CA GLY A 157 -13.11 19.98 5.75
C GLY A 157 -12.24 19.30 4.69
N LEU A 158 -11.27 18.46 5.09
CA LEU A 158 -10.42 17.72 4.16
C LEU A 158 -11.23 16.74 3.29
N GLY A 159 -10.77 16.53 2.06
CA GLY A 159 -11.33 15.57 1.12
C GLY A 159 -10.25 14.67 0.52
N ASP A 160 -10.58 13.40 0.27
CA ASP A 160 -9.67 12.32 -0.16
C ASP A 160 -9.55 12.17 -1.69
N CYS A 161 -10.00 13.18 -2.45
CA CYS A 161 -10.19 13.09 -3.89
C CYS A 161 -8.95 13.50 -4.70
N LEU A 162 -7.75 13.08 -4.30
CA LEU A 162 -6.47 13.39 -4.96
C LEU A 162 -5.82 12.17 -5.65
N SER A 163 -5.18 12.40 -6.79
CA SER A 163 -4.34 11.40 -7.46
C SER A 163 -2.94 11.32 -6.83
N GLY A 164 -2.26 10.20 -7.04
CA GLY A 164 -0.91 9.96 -6.55
C GLY A 164 0.20 10.66 -7.34
N SER A 165 1.32 10.93 -6.68
CA SER A 165 2.58 11.39 -7.28
C SER A 165 3.41 10.24 -7.80
N ASP A 166 3.26 9.05 -7.20
CA ASP A 166 4.07 7.91 -7.59
C ASP A 166 3.74 7.53 -9.05
N PRO A 167 4.74 7.52 -9.96
CA PRO A 167 4.51 7.15 -11.36
C PRO A 167 4.12 5.67 -11.54
N GLY A 168 4.24 4.83 -10.51
CA GLY A 168 3.84 3.43 -10.48
C GLY A 168 4.97 2.45 -10.84
N ASP A 169 4.71 1.16 -10.63
CA ASP A 169 5.69 0.07 -10.73
C ASP A 169 6.26 -0.20 -12.11
N HIS A 170 5.63 0.34 -13.16
CA HIS A 170 6.15 0.28 -14.52
C HIS A 170 7.34 1.22 -14.77
N PHE A 171 7.60 2.18 -13.86
CA PHE A 171 8.68 3.16 -14.00
C PHE A 171 9.65 3.00 -12.83
N LEU A 172 10.80 2.38 -13.07
CA LEU A 172 11.81 2.15 -12.03
C LEU A 172 12.62 3.42 -11.73
N SER A 173 12.92 4.22 -12.77
CA SER A 173 13.67 5.48 -12.68
C SER A 173 13.41 6.39 -13.89
N GLY A 174 13.97 7.60 -13.89
CA GLY A 174 13.97 8.50 -15.05
C GLY A 174 12.62 9.17 -15.32
N LYS A 175 11.73 9.23 -14.32
CA LYS A 175 10.47 9.97 -14.37
C LYS A 175 10.40 10.94 -13.20
N LYS A 176 9.87 12.14 -13.46
CA LYS A 176 9.46 13.04 -12.38
C LYS A 176 8.29 12.41 -11.62
N PRO A 177 8.18 12.66 -10.30
CA PRO A 177 6.91 12.48 -9.62
C PRO A 177 5.81 13.18 -10.42
N ARG A 178 4.62 12.58 -10.50
CA ARG A 178 3.45 13.20 -11.16
C ARG A 178 3.09 14.51 -10.44
N HIS A 179 2.08 15.26 -10.87
CA HIS A 179 1.41 16.30 -10.07
C HIS A 179 0.09 15.73 -9.52
N PRO A 180 -0.37 16.01 -8.27
CA PRO A 180 -1.60 15.40 -7.81
C PRO A 180 -2.70 16.12 -8.54
N GLU A 181 -3.74 15.41 -8.90
CA GLU A 181 -4.87 15.96 -9.61
C GLU A 181 -6.13 15.66 -8.82
N VAL A 182 -7.07 16.58 -8.88
CA VAL A 182 -8.34 16.41 -8.21
C VAL A 182 -9.26 15.55 -9.07
N LEU A 183 -9.76 14.47 -8.50
CA LEU A 183 -10.34 13.36 -9.26
C LEU A 183 -11.86 13.40 -9.39
N LYS A 184 -12.54 14.16 -8.54
CA LYS A 184 -14.02 14.22 -8.54
C LYS A 184 -14.50 15.65 -8.51
N LYS A 185 -14.37 16.29 -7.36
CA LYS A 185 -14.88 17.64 -7.12
C LYS A 185 -13.79 18.50 -6.52
N MET A 186 -13.46 19.57 -7.23
CA MET A 186 -12.58 20.61 -6.74
C MET A 186 -13.29 21.38 -5.62
N THR A 187 -12.80 21.25 -4.40
CA THR A 187 -13.16 22.13 -3.29
C THR A 187 -11.93 22.91 -2.86
N LYS A 188 -12.13 24.06 -2.22
CA LYS A 188 -11.02 24.88 -1.70
C LYS A 188 -10.05 24.03 -0.86
N LYS A 189 -10.60 23.15 0.00
CA LYS A 189 -9.80 22.28 0.86
C LYS A 189 -9.03 21.19 0.11
N VAL A 190 -9.59 20.65 -0.98
CA VAL A 190 -8.88 19.68 -1.82
C VAL A 190 -7.74 20.38 -2.59
N CYS A 191 -7.89 21.64 -2.99
CA CYS A 191 -6.80 22.44 -3.57
C CYS A 191 -5.69 22.70 -2.53
N GLU A 192 -6.06 23.05 -1.29
CA GLU A 192 -5.10 23.24 -0.20
C GLU A 192 -4.33 21.95 0.08
N LEU A 193 -5.02 20.80 0.12
CA LEU A 193 -4.40 19.49 0.25
C LEU A 193 -3.48 19.15 -0.94
N GLN A 194 -3.88 19.49 -2.16
CA GLN A 194 -3.07 19.34 -3.37
C GLN A 194 -1.77 20.16 -3.26
N ASN A 195 -1.87 21.41 -2.81
CA ASN A 195 -0.71 22.30 -2.60
C ASN A 195 0.23 21.74 -1.53
N ILE A 196 -0.31 21.27 -0.40
CA ILE A 196 0.47 20.62 0.66
C ILE A 196 1.22 19.39 0.12
N CYS A 197 0.50 18.51 -0.58
CA CYS A 197 1.07 17.31 -1.22
C CYS A 197 2.07 17.63 -2.34
N THR A 198 2.00 18.82 -2.94
CA THR A 198 3.00 19.33 -3.89
C THR A 198 4.22 19.89 -3.16
N CYS A 199 4.03 20.66 -2.09
CA CYS A 199 5.12 21.21 -1.27
C CYS A 199 5.96 20.14 -0.55
N LEU A 200 5.35 19.02 -0.18
CA LEU A 200 6.01 17.93 0.55
C LEU A 200 6.68 16.87 -0.33
N ASN A 201 6.44 16.85 -1.65
CA ASN A 201 6.79 15.73 -2.53
C ASN A 201 6.23 14.34 -2.07
N LEU A 202 5.22 14.28 -1.19
CA LEU A 202 4.60 13.06 -0.64
C LEU A 202 3.20 12.84 -1.22
N ARG A 203 2.84 11.70 -1.85
CA ARG A 203 1.44 11.47 -2.31
C ARG A 203 0.91 10.03 -2.39
N GLN A 204 -0.42 9.98 -2.35
CA GLN A 204 -1.33 8.84 -2.13
C GLN A 204 -1.33 7.84 -3.28
N GLU A 205 -1.26 6.56 -2.97
CA GLU A 205 -1.67 5.54 -3.93
C GLU A 205 -3.17 5.29 -3.86
N LYS A 206 -3.83 5.32 -5.03
CA LYS A 206 -5.12 4.68 -5.25
C LYS A 206 -4.90 3.18 -5.50
N PHE A 207 -5.64 2.35 -4.78
CA PHE A 207 -6.14 1.08 -5.30
C PHE A 207 -7.66 1.22 -5.40
#